data_AF-A0A7J4FJV6-F1
#
_entry.id   AF-A0A7J4FJV6-F1
#
_cell.length_a   1.000
_cell.length_b   1.000
_cell.length_c   1.000
_cell.angle_alpha   90.00
_cell.angle_beta   90.00
_cell.angle_gamma   90.00
#
_symmetry.space_group_name_H-M   'P 1'
#
loop_
_entity.id
_entity.type
_entity.pdbx_description
1 polymer ?
#
loop_
_entity_poly.entity_id
_entity_poly.type
_entity_poly.pdbx_seq_one_letter_code
_entity_poly.pdbx_strand_id
1 'polypeptide(L)'
;MNRQLIIAYFIHSNKMIKGQLRYVRGSGNSEYEMDDWKMTTERKILIGTAGMPGAGKDTVKKVVQKLGLPVVVMGDEVRSEAKRKGLAITPENLGEVMLEMRKKEGPAAVAKRCIPKIKSTESSVIFIDGIRSLHEIEEFKKEFPDFRILAVHASPKTRFKRLLKRGR
;
A
#
# COMPACT_ATOMS: atom_id res chain seq x y z
N MET A 1 -20.99 4.35 40.73
CA MET A 1 -22.03 4.54 39.68
C MET A 1 -21.39 4.24 38.32
N ASN A 2 -21.82 3.17 37.66
CA ASN A 2 -21.26 2.70 36.40
C ASN A 2 -21.54 3.70 35.27
N ARG A 3 -20.49 4.20 34.63
CA ARG A 3 -20.58 4.90 33.34
C ARG A 3 -20.95 3.86 32.29
N GLN A 4 -22.19 3.87 31.80
CA GLN A 4 -22.61 2.98 30.72
C GLN A 4 -22.02 3.51 29.41
N LEU A 5 -20.99 2.83 28.89
CA LEU A 5 -20.40 3.12 27.60
C LEU A 5 -21.04 2.21 26.56
N ILE A 6 -21.72 2.78 25.57
CA ILE A 6 -22.33 2.01 24.47
C ILE A 6 -21.44 2.20 23.23
N ILE A 7 -20.98 1.10 22.65
CA ILE A 7 -20.27 1.12 21.36
C ILE A 7 -21.31 0.95 20.25
N ALA A 8 -21.43 1.95 19.39
CA ALA A 8 -22.34 1.91 18.24
C ALA A 8 -21.57 1.65 16.94
N TYR A 9 -22.19 0.90 16.04
CA TYR A 9 -21.69 0.65 14.69
C TYR A 9 -22.76 1.03 13.68
N PHE A 10 -22.41 1.87 12.71
CA PHE A 10 -23.28 2.21 11.58
C PHE A 10 -22.64 1.73 10.28
N ILE A 11 -23.46 1.35 9.31
CA ILE A 11 -23.00 1.06 7.95
C ILE A 11 -23.55 2.16 7.06
N HIS A 12 -22.66 2.92 6.42
CA HIS A 12 -23.04 3.93 5.43
C HIS A 12 -22.11 3.80 4.23
N SER A 13 -22.68 3.64 3.04
CA SER A 13 -21.90 3.57 1.78
C SER A 13 -20.75 2.54 1.85
N ASN A 14 -21.02 1.31 2.33
CA ASN A 14 -20.05 0.23 2.56
C ASN A 14 -18.91 0.53 3.56
N LYS A 15 -18.94 1.68 4.24
CA LYS A 15 -18.01 2.04 5.30
C LYS A 15 -18.65 1.72 6.64
N MET A 16 -17.92 1.00 7.50
CA MET A 16 -18.34 0.83 8.88
C MET A 16 -17.87 2.07 9.65
N ILE A 17 -18.81 2.67 10.33
CA ILE A 17 -18.72 3.88 11.11
C ILE A 17 -18.63 3.24 12.53
N LYS A 18 -17.59 3.54 13.33
CA LYS A 18 -17.54 3.13 14.77
C LYS A 18 -17.35 4.35 15.68
N GLY A 19 -18.08 4.39 16.78
CA GLY A 19 -17.85 5.38 17.84
C GLY A 19 -18.56 5.03 19.14
N GLN A 20 -18.43 5.94 20.11
CA GLN A 20 -18.86 5.73 21.48
C GLN A 20 -20.00 6.67 21.82
N LEU A 21 -21.06 6.13 22.41
CA LEU A 21 -22.11 6.91 23.05
C LEU A 21 -21.83 6.90 24.55
N ARG A 22 -21.78 8.09 25.15
CA ARG A 22 -21.68 8.26 26.60
C ARG A 22 -23.02 8.64 27.17
N TYR A 23 -23.44 7.92 28.20
CA TYR A 23 -24.61 8.31 28.97
C TYR A 23 -24.33 9.61 29.72
N VAL A 24 -25.17 10.61 29.51
CA VAL A 24 -25.14 11.88 30.25
C VAL A 24 -26.40 11.94 31.10
N ARG A 25 -26.22 12.18 32.40
CA ARG A 25 -27.30 12.10 33.37
C ARG A 25 -28.19 13.35 33.24
N GLY A 26 -29.28 13.25 32.46
CA GLY A 26 -30.33 14.25 32.38
C GLY A 26 -31.39 14.06 33.47
N SER A 27 -31.97 15.16 33.97
CA SER A 27 -33.13 15.16 34.86
C SER A 27 -34.39 14.73 34.08
N GLY A 28 -34.65 13.42 34.04
CA GLY A 28 -35.94 12.87 33.59
C GLY A 28 -35.97 12.24 32.19
N ASN A 29 -34.96 12.46 31.34
CA ASN A 29 -34.81 11.78 30.05
C ASN A 29 -33.40 11.19 29.91
N SER A 30 -33.28 9.97 29.39
CA SER A 30 -31.99 9.35 29.08
C SER A 30 -31.39 10.00 27.83
N GLU A 31 -30.42 10.90 28.02
CA GLU A 31 -29.67 11.54 26.95
C GLU A 31 -28.31 10.85 26.76
N TYR A 32 -27.95 10.60 25.50
CA TYR A 32 -26.66 10.05 25.11
C TYR A 32 -25.91 11.09 24.27
N GLU A 33 -24.71 11.45 24.69
CA GLU A 33 -23.81 12.29 23.89
C GLU A 33 -22.95 11.42 22.96
N MET A 34 -22.77 11.91 21.73
CA MET A 34 -22.02 11.24 20.67
C MET A 34 -20.54 11.67 20.72
N ASP A 35 -19.65 10.76 21.09
CA ASP A 35 -18.20 11.01 21.17
C ASP A 35 -17.40 10.24 20.09
N ASP A 36 -16.37 10.92 19.58
CA ASP A 36 -15.24 10.46 18.77
C ASP A 36 -15.54 9.33 17.77
N TRP A 37 -15.99 9.73 16.57
CA TRP A 37 -16.32 8.78 15.52
C TRP A 37 -15.18 8.56 14.54
N LYS A 38 -14.78 7.30 14.35
CA LYS A 38 -13.75 6.94 13.36
C LYS A 38 -14.38 6.18 12.21
N MET A 39 -14.13 6.67 11.00
CA MET A 39 -14.33 5.86 9.79
C MET A 39 -13.43 4.64 9.89
N THR A 40 -14.03 3.45 9.91
CA THR A 40 -13.25 2.26 9.62
C THR A 40 -12.99 2.26 8.13
N THR A 41 -11.72 2.22 7.75
CA THR A 41 -11.30 2.19 6.35
C THR A 41 -11.94 1.01 5.64
N GLU A 42 -12.48 1.23 4.45
CA GLU A 42 -12.94 0.16 3.56
C GLU A 42 -11.85 -0.91 3.46
N ARG A 43 -12.25 -2.19 3.52
CA ARG A 43 -11.31 -3.30 3.35
C ARG A 43 -10.78 -3.27 1.92
N LYS A 44 -9.52 -2.85 1.75
CA LYS A 44 -8.79 -2.85 0.48
C LYS A 44 -8.02 -4.15 0.32
N ILE A 45 -8.13 -4.76 -0.86
CA ILE A 45 -7.31 -5.90 -1.29
C ILE A 45 -6.09 -5.32 -1.99
N LEU A 46 -4.90 -5.63 -1.47
CA LEU A 46 -3.64 -5.18 -2.06
C LEU A 46 -2.92 -6.38 -2.67
N ILE A 47 -2.67 -6.33 -3.98
CA ILE A 47 -1.98 -7.39 -4.72
C ILE A 47 -0.61 -6.88 -5.15
N GLY A 48 0.45 -7.41 -4.55
CA GLY A 48 1.82 -7.05 -4.86
C GLY A 48 2.51 -8.00 -5.82
N THR A 49 3.37 -7.47 -6.69
CA THR A 49 4.23 -8.30 -7.55
C THR A 49 5.69 -8.31 -7.13
N ALA A 50 6.26 -9.51 -7.19
CA ALA A 50 7.67 -9.77 -6.98
C ALA A 50 8.22 -10.68 -8.09
N GLY A 51 9.54 -10.71 -8.24
CA GLY A 51 10.22 -11.56 -9.21
C GLY A 51 11.51 -10.95 -9.74
N MET A 52 12.30 -11.76 -10.43
CA MET A 52 13.61 -11.35 -10.91
C MET A 52 13.54 -10.43 -12.16
N PRO A 53 14.60 -9.65 -12.47
CA PRO A 53 14.71 -8.96 -13.76
C PRO A 53 14.51 -9.93 -14.94
N GLY A 54 13.76 -9.53 -15.96
CA GLY A 54 13.43 -10.37 -17.12
C GLY A 54 12.35 -11.44 -16.87
N ALA A 55 11.80 -11.56 -15.67
CA ALA A 55 10.78 -12.57 -15.35
C ALA A 55 9.44 -12.37 -16.08
N GLY A 56 9.11 -11.12 -16.46
CA GLY A 56 7.85 -10.79 -17.14
C GLY A 56 6.82 -10.04 -16.29
N LYS A 57 7.22 -9.50 -15.13
CA LYS A 57 6.36 -8.70 -14.25
C LYS A 57 5.67 -7.52 -14.96
N ASP A 58 6.37 -6.88 -15.89
CA ASP A 58 5.79 -5.79 -16.68
C ASP A 58 4.55 -6.22 -17.49
N THR A 59 4.49 -7.49 -17.92
CA THR A 59 3.32 -8.03 -18.61
C THR A 59 2.12 -8.08 -17.68
N VAL A 60 2.31 -8.51 -16.42
CA VAL A 60 1.25 -8.51 -15.41
C VAL A 60 0.74 -7.09 -15.19
N LYS A 61 1.64 -6.13 -14.95
CA LYS A 61 1.27 -4.72 -14.78
C LYS A 61 0.43 -4.21 -15.94
N LYS A 62 0.81 -4.51 -17.19
CA LYS A 62 0.03 -4.10 -18.38
C LYS A 62 -1.37 -4.70 -18.39
N VAL A 63 -1.53 -5.97 -17.99
CA VAL A 63 -2.85 -6.61 -17.89
C VAL A 63 -3.69 -5.94 -16.81
N VAL A 64 -3.12 -5.71 -15.63
CA VAL A 64 -3.80 -5.02 -14.52
C VAL A 64 -4.28 -3.62 -14.93
N GLN A 65 -3.43 -2.86 -15.63
CA GLN A 65 -3.81 -1.54 -16.15
C GLN A 65 -4.96 -1.63 -17.16
N LYS A 66 -4.94 -2.64 -18.05
CA LYS A 66 -6.05 -2.88 -19.00
C LYS A 66 -7.36 -3.26 -18.33
N LEU A 67 -7.31 -3.84 -17.13
CA LEU A 67 -8.49 -4.14 -16.30
C LEU A 67 -9.01 -2.91 -15.54
N GLY A 68 -8.38 -1.73 -15.71
CA GLY A 68 -8.79 -0.50 -15.02
C GLY A 68 -8.41 -0.46 -13.54
N LEU A 69 -7.59 -1.40 -13.06
CA LEU A 69 -7.15 -1.42 -11.68
C LEU A 69 -6.03 -0.39 -11.45
N PRO A 70 -6.09 0.39 -10.35
CA PRO A 70 -5.02 1.31 -10.02
C PRO A 70 -3.73 0.57 -9.70
N VAL A 71 -2.62 1.09 -10.22
CA VAL A 71 -1.28 0.54 -10.02
C VAL A 71 -0.39 1.55 -9.31
N VAL A 72 0.14 1.15 -8.16
CA VAL A 72 1.21 1.88 -7.46
C VAL A 72 2.55 1.25 -7.81
N VAL A 73 3.45 2.02 -8.43
CA VAL A 73 4.79 1.53 -8.79
C VAL A 73 5.76 1.98 -7.72
N MET A 74 6.32 1.07 -6.93
CA MET A 74 7.23 1.40 -5.82
C MET A 74 8.46 2.19 -6.27
N GLY A 75 8.94 1.94 -7.50
CA GLY A 75 10.05 2.70 -8.08
C GLY A 75 9.76 4.18 -8.33
N ASP A 76 8.49 4.61 -8.32
CA ASP A 76 8.11 6.02 -8.45
C ASP A 76 8.55 6.81 -7.22
N GLU A 77 8.55 6.21 -6.02
CA GLU A 77 9.04 6.87 -4.80
C GLU A 77 10.53 7.18 -4.89
N VAL A 78 11.31 6.22 -5.38
CA VAL A 78 12.76 6.38 -5.59
C VAL A 78 13.03 7.44 -6.66
N ARG A 79 12.28 7.42 -7.78
CA ARG A 79 12.39 8.44 -8.83
C ARG A 79 12.01 9.83 -8.33
N SER A 80 10.99 9.94 -7.49
CA SER A 80 10.55 11.21 -6.90
C SER A 80 11.60 11.76 -5.94
N GLU A 81 12.21 10.89 -5.12
CA GLU A 81 13.31 11.26 -4.22
C GLU A 81 14.56 11.70 -5.00
N ALA A 82 14.92 10.99 -6.07
CA ALA A 82 16.04 11.38 -6.93
C ALA A 82 15.81 12.76 -7.58
N LYS A 83 14.60 13.03 -8.09
CA LYS A 83 14.21 14.34 -8.60
C LYS A 83 14.30 15.43 -7.53
N ARG A 84 13.82 15.15 -6.32
CA ARG A 84 13.89 16.08 -5.18
C ARG A 84 15.32 16.47 -4.83
N LYS A 85 16.28 15.56 -5.06
CA LYS A 85 17.72 15.79 -4.86
C LYS A 85 18.43 16.40 -6.07
N GLY A 86 17.72 16.68 -7.16
CA GLY A 86 18.32 17.20 -8.40
C GLY A 86 19.20 16.18 -9.13
N LEU A 87 19.04 14.88 -8.86
CA LEU A 87 19.84 13.83 -9.50
C LEU A 87 19.23 13.41 -10.84
N ALA A 88 20.10 13.12 -11.81
CA ALA A 88 19.69 12.52 -13.07
C ALA A 88 19.07 11.14 -12.84
N ILE A 89 18.03 10.79 -13.62
CA ILE A 89 17.31 9.51 -13.49
C ILE A 89 18.07 8.42 -14.25
N THR A 90 19.19 7.97 -13.66
CA THR A 90 20.01 6.85 -14.14
C THR A 90 19.86 5.63 -13.23
N PRO A 91 20.08 4.40 -13.72
CA PRO A 91 20.04 3.20 -12.88
C PRO A 91 20.94 3.28 -11.64
N GLU A 92 22.13 3.88 -11.79
CA GLU A 92 23.13 4.04 -10.74
C GLU A 92 22.59 4.97 -9.64
N ASN A 93 22.15 6.18 -10.01
CA ASN A 93 21.59 7.15 -9.07
C ASN A 93 20.34 6.63 -8.37
N LEU A 94 19.45 5.93 -9.09
CA LEU A 94 18.25 5.35 -8.48
C LEU A 94 18.60 4.22 -7.50
N GLY A 95 19.63 3.43 -7.80
CA GLY A 95 20.16 2.42 -6.89
C GLY A 95 20.67 3.05 -5.59
N GLU A 96 21.52 4.08 -5.71
CA GLU A 96 22.08 4.81 -4.58
C GLU A 96 21.00 5.47 -3.72
N VAL A 97 20.06 6.19 -4.34
CA VAL A 97 18.93 6.83 -3.63
C VAL A 97 18.11 5.79 -2.87
N MET A 98 17.81 4.65 -3.49
CA MET A 98 17.05 3.58 -2.83
C MET A 98 17.80 2.98 -1.63
N LEU A 99 19.11 2.76 -1.75
CA LEU A 99 19.94 2.29 -0.64
C LEU A 99 20.01 3.32 0.48
N GLU A 100 20.14 4.60 0.15
CA GLU A 100 20.16 5.69 1.13
C GLU A 100 18.83 5.80 1.88
N MET A 101 17.70 5.73 1.17
CA MET A 101 16.37 5.68 1.78
C MET A 101 16.28 4.52 2.78
N ARG A 102 16.75 3.33 2.41
CA ARG A 102 16.74 2.16 3.29
C ARG A 102 17.66 2.32 4.50
N LYS A 103 18.81 2.98 4.32
CA LYS A 103 19.75 3.28 5.41
C LYS A 103 19.15 4.28 6.42
N LYS A 104 18.45 5.30 5.95
CA LYS A 104 17.91 6.39 6.78
C LYS A 104 16.55 6.09 7.41
N GLU A 105 15.64 5.52 6.64
CA GLU A 105 14.23 5.31 7.02
C GLU A 105 13.89 3.84 7.33
N GLY A 106 14.88 2.95 7.15
CA GLY A 106 14.78 1.52 7.40
C GLY A 106 14.44 0.68 6.15
N PRO A 107 14.54 -0.65 6.24
CA PRO A 107 14.47 -1.55 5.08
C PRO A 107 13.12 -1.55 4.34
N ALA A 108 12.04 -1.07 4.99
CA ALA A 108 10.70 -0.93 4.42
C ALA A 108 10.39 0.50 3.92
N ALA A 109 11.37 1.42 3.86
CA ALA A 109 11.16 2.83 3.56
C ALA A 109 10.27 3.10 2.33
N VAL A 110 10.54 2.39 1.23
CA VAL A 110 9.79 2.56 -0.03
C VAL A 110 8.33 2.12 0.15
N ALA A 111 8.07 1.03 0.87
CA ALA A 111 6.71 0.57 1.17
C ALA A 111 5.95 1.58 2.02
N LYS A 112 6.58 2.11 3.08
CA LYS A 112 6.02 3.16 3.95
C LYS A 112 5.57 4.39 3.15
N ARG A 113 6.38 4.84 2.19
CA ARG A 113 6.03 5.97 1.32
C ARG A 113 4.88 5.68 0.35
N CYS A 114 4.68 4.41 -0.03
CA CYS A 114 3.55 4.01 -0.88
C CYS A 114 2.22 3.93 -0.11
N ILE A 115 2.24 3.60 1.19
CA ILE A 115 1.03 3.37 2.00
C ILE A 115 0.03 4.54 1.95
N PRO A 116 0.43 5.81 2.14
CA PRO A 116 -0.51 6.94 2.04
C PRO A 116 -1.23 7.00 0.69
N LYS A 117 -0.50 6.77 -0.41
CA LYS A 117 -1.07 6.77 -1.78
C LYS A 117 -2.07 5.65 -1.98
N ILE A 118 -1.79 4.46 -1.44
CA ILE A 118 -2.71 3.32 -1.49
C ILE A 118 -3.98 3.61 -0.68
N LYS A 119 -3.82 4.16 0.53
CA LYS A 119 -4.97 4.53 1.39
C LYS A 119 -5.87 5.58 0.76
N SER A 120 -5.30 6.57 0.06
CA SER A 120 -6.04 7.65 -0.61
C SER A 120 -6.61 7.26 -1.98
N THR A 121 -6.31 6.06 -2.50
CA THR A 121 -6.82 5.62 -3.80
C THR A 121 -8.25 5.10 -3.64
N GLU A 122 -9.21 5.69 -4.34
CA GLU A 122 -10.62 5.28 -4.36
C GLU A 122 -10.82 3.99 -5.20
N SER A 123 -10.32 2.87 -4.67
CA SER A 123 -10.54 1.52 -5.19
C SER A 123 -10.50 0.49 -4.07
N SER A 124 -11.30 -0.56 -4.20
CA SER A 124 -11.28 -1.72 -3.30
C SER A 124 -10.16 -2.70 -3.62
N VAL A 125 -9.65 -2.72 -4.85
CA VAL A 125 -8.53 -3.56 -5.29
C VAL A 125 -7.44 -2.68 -5.86
N ILE A 126 -6.23 -2.80 -5.31
CA ILE A 126 -5.08 -2.01 -5.71
C ILE A 126 -3.92 -2.96 -6.00
N PHE A 127 -3.19 -2.68 -7.06
CA PHE A 127 -2.02 -3.45 -7.43
C PHE A 127 -0.75 -2.66 -7.12
N ILE A 128 0.26 -3.34 -6.57
CA ILE A 128 1.57 -2.75 -6.31
C ILE A 128 2.68 -3.47 -7.08
N ASP A 129 3.46 -2.69 -7.83
CA ASP A 129 4.57 -3.18 -8.66
C ASP A 129 5.93 -2.89 -8.01
N GLY A 130 6.76 -3.92 -7.93
CA GLY A 130 8.18 -3.79 -7.59
C GLY A 130 8.53 -4.04 -6.12
N ILE A 131 7.86 -5.00 -5.48
CA ILE A 131 8.27 -5.49 -4.16
C ILE A 131 9.62 -6.22 -4.29
N ARG A 132 10.53 -5.89 -3.37
CA ARG A 132 11.95 -6.31 -3.38
C ARG A 132 12.41 -6.92 -2.06
N SER A 133 11.65 -6.83 -0.97
CA SER A 133 12.05 -7.42 0.32
C SER A 133 10.88 -7.95 1.15
N LEU A 134 11.20 -8.83 2.10
CA LEU A 134 10.24 -9.29 3.12
C LEU A 134 9.79 -8.16 4.05
N HIS A 135 10.69 -7.22 4.36
CA HIS A 135 10.33 -6.04 5.17
C HIS A 135 9.24 -5.18 4.50
N GLU A 136 9.27 -5.02 3.18
CA GLU A 136 8.22 -4.32 2.44
C GLU A 136 6.89 -5.11 2.52
N ILE A 137 6.94 -6.44 2.43
CA ILE A 137 5.77 -7.33 2.57
C ILE A 137 5.14 -7.20 3.97
N GLU A 138 5.96 -7.26 5.02
CA GLU A 138 5.52 -7.12 6.40
C GLU A 138 4.86 -5.77 6.63
N GLU A 139 5.44 -4.71 6.08
CA GLU A 139 4.87 -3.37 6.20
C GLU A 139 3.50 -3.26 5.53
N PHE A 140 3.33 -3.83 4.34
CA PHE A 140 2.01 -3.88 3.70
C PHE A 140 1.01 -4.73 4.47
N LYS A 141 1.42 -5.87 5.03
CA LYS A 141 0.53 -6.73 5.83
C LYS A 141 0.00 -6.05 7.09
N LYS A 142 0.78 -5.16 7.72
CA LYS A 142 0.33 -4.38 8.89
C LYS A 142 -0.83 -3.45 8.53
N GLU A 143 -0.78 -2.84 7.35
CA GLU A 143 -1.73 -1.81 6.92
C GLU A 143 -2.91 -2.37 6.11
N PHE A 144 -2.70 -3.51 5.43
CA PHE A 144 -3.66 -4.12 4.52
C PHE A 144 -3.82 -5.62 4.86
N PRO A 145 -4.84 -5.99 5.65
CA PRO A 145 -5.05 -7.38 6.06
C PRO A 145 -5.27 -8.37 4.91
N ASP A 146 -5.90 -7.94 3.80
CA ASP A 146 -6.03 -8.75 2.57
C ASP A 146 -4.91 -8.39 1.59
N PHE A 147 -3.68 -8.71 1.99
CA PHE A 147 -2.49 -8.55 1.15
C PHE A 147 -2.07 -9.86 0.51
N ARG A 148 -1.90 -9.85 -0.81
CA ARG A 148 -1.51 -11.02 -1.61
C ARG A 148 -0.27 -10.73 -2.44
N ILE A 149 0.58 -11.74 -2.64
CA ILE A 149 1.77 -11.65 -3.48
C ILE A 149 1.61 -12.52 -4.71
N LEU A 150 1.81 -11.92 -5.88
CA LEU A 150 1.99 -12.60 -7.15
C LEU A 150 3.49 -12.63 -7.51
N ALA A 151 4.11 -13.79 -7.30
CA ALA A 151 5.50 -14.01 -7.69
C ALA A 151 5.58 -14.44 -9.17
N VAL A 152 6.18 -13.60 -10.01
CA VAL A 152 6.40 -13.91 -11.42
C VAL A 152 7.75 -14.59 -11.58
N HIS A 153 7.72 -15.85 -12.02
CA HIS A 153 8.91 -16.66 -12.19
C HIS A 153 9.19 -16.97 -13.66
N ALA A 154 10.47 -17.02 -14.02
CA ALA A 154 10.96 -17.55 -15.28
C ALA A 154 12.39 -18.09 -15.08
N SER A 155 12.74 -19.15 -15.80
CA SER A 155 14.07 -19.74 -15.72
C SER A 155 15.18 -18.73 -16.05
N PRO A 156 16.39 -18.85 -15.46
CA PRO A 156 17.52 -17.97 -15.77
C PRO A 156 17.80 -17.83 -17.27
N LYS A 157 17.77 -18.95 -18.01
CA LYS A 157 17.93 -18.98 -19.48
C LYS A 157 16.90 -18.10 -20.19
N THR A 158 15.63 -18.19 -19.80
CA THR A 158 14.55 -17.38 -20.38
C THR A 158 14.71 -15.91 -20.04
N ARG A 159 15.05 -15.58 -18.78
CA ARG A 159 15.28 -14.18 -18.36
C ARG A 159 16.44 -13.56 -19.11
N PHE A 160 17.56 -14.28 -19.21
CA PHE A 160 18.75 -13.84 -19.93
C PHE A 160 18.44 -13.55 -21.41
N LYS A 161 17.79 -14.48 -22.12
CA LYS A 161 17.35 -14.27 -23.51
C LYS A 161 16.46 -13.02 -23.67
N ARG A 162 15.58 -12.74 -22.70
CA ARG A 162 14.69 -11.56 -22.73
C ARG A 162 15.44 -10.26 -22.45
N LEU A 163 16.42 -10.28 -21.55
CA LEU A 163 17.24 -9.12 -21.20
C LEU A 163 18.15 -8.75 -22.39
N LEU A 164 18.84 -9.73 -22.99
CA LEU A 164 19.66 -9.53 -24.19
C LEU A 164 18.88 -8.88 -25.33
N LYS A 165 17.67 -9.38 -25.62
CA LYS A 165 16.79 -8.79 -26.65
C LYS A 165 16.39 -7.34 -26.38
N ARG A 166 16.56 -6.85 -25.15
CA ARG A 166 16.25 -5.48 -24.72
C ARG A 166 17.52 -4.62 -24.55
N GLY A 167 18.70 -5.12 -24.92
CA GLY A 167 19.97 -4.43 -24.72
C GLY A 167 20.32 -4.24 -23.24
N ARG A 168 19.93 -5.19 -22.38
CA ARG A 168 20.15 -5.17 -20.93
C ARG A 168 20.66 -6.50 -20.39
#